data_AF-A0A7J7QSD1-F1
#
_entry.id   AF-A0A7J7QSD1-F1
#
_cell.length_a   1.000
_cell.length_b   1.000
_cell.length_c   1.000
_cell.angle_alpha   90.00
_cell.angle_beta   90.00
_cell.angle_gamma   90.00
#
_symmetry.space_group_name_H-M   'P 1'
#
loop_
_entity.id
_entity.type
_entity.pdbx_description
1 polymer ?
#
loop_
_entity_poly.entity_id
_entity_poly.type
_entity_poly.pdbx_seq_one_letter_code
_entity_poly.pdbx_strand_id
1 'polypeptide(L)'
;MQVTGYSCVVSPPYKLVRSSRTRRSLKRDDRSIKIFSTCKMENVILALAEAIWPGLELQAVERSTVDAAALSRYLRLSGAEMKQLPEEVLKMVNNYFVGTQQQQLKLLLQLLGHRLPTLLLAGQHCLSAQWPLLQPFHQMPLEARQAVLQGWAHSSLPPLRKAYKGLKALLAAAILTHIDPATGSNPCFEALGYTQGDRLREIGLGPLPTAAEAAEEVLCSATLHIPELVAAGVDVQACLAKRGFLLAPQGGPAAAAAAAAAAPDASNQPDQQHADSAAATGNGKHSGGSRSAGGVELFYDAVIIGSGAGGGVTAALLAAAGMRVLVLEKAGWVRREDMSWLEGEAHAEMYERAGFLATEDGGINVLAGSTLGGGTKINWTASLRTPEHVRREWAAAPHSLGVLGPDSQAFSAALDAVCSRLGVSTGSHMSGPNAKLLQGLQLLGVHGEELPRNCLSKTCSAYCNFGCRSGHKQSSDATWLVDAVRMGAHVLTGVEAQRVLLEAHGGAEDGSGVPGLCAGSRQQVCWR
;
A
#
# COMPACT_ATOMS: atom_id res chain seq x y z
N MET A 1 12.70 -26.94 -42.56
CA MET A 1 12.32 -25.87 -43.51
C MET A 1 12.99 -24.57 -43.06
N GLN A 2 13.57 -23.82 -43.99
CA GLN A 2 14.46 -22.68 -43.77
C GLN A 2 13.80 -21.44 -43.13
N VAL A 3 14.61 -20.76 -42.29
CA VAL A 3 14.84 -19.31 -42.12
C VAL A 3 13.67 -18.36 -41.78
N THR A 4 13.92 -17.48 -40.79
CA THR A 4 13.68 -16.00 -40.69
C THR A 4 13.27 -15.66 -39.25
N GLY A 5 13.88 -14.79 -38.43
CA GLY A 5 14.94 -13.81 -38.59
C GLY A 5 14.40 -12.38 -38.58
N TYR A 6 13.96 -11.80 -37.46
CA TYR A 6 13.73 -10.34 -37.36
C TYR A 6 13.96 -9.70 -35.98
N SER A 7 14.48 -8.46 -36.08
CA SER A 7 14.95 -7.49 -35.09
C SER A 7 13.83 -6.87 -34.24
N CYS A 8 14.16 -6.40 -33.02
CA CYS A 8 13.32 -5.43 -32.33
C CYS A 8 14.15 -4.28 -31.74
N VAL A 9 13.69 -3.08 -32.07
CA VAL A 9 14.26 -1.76 -31.79
C VAL A 9 13.99 -1.37 -30.33
N VAL A 10 15.06 -0.99 -29.62
CA VAL A 10 14.99 -0.47 -28.26
C VAL A 10 14.51 0.99 -28.30
N SER A 11 13.37 1.27 -27.67
CA SER A 11 13.00 2.63 -27.27
C SER A 11 13.61 2.95 -25.89
N PRO A 12 14.12 4.17 -25.65
CA PRO A 12 14.89 4.49 -24.46
C PRO A 12 14.02 4.57 -23.19
N PRO A 13 14.58 4.25 -22.00
CA PRO A 13 13.86 4.23 -20.74
C PRO A 13 13.61 5.65 -20.19
N TYR A 14 12.42 5.82 -19.60
CA TYR A 14 12.12 6.93 -18.69
C TYR A 14 13.15 6.96 -17.54
N LYS A 15 13.85 8.08 -17.40
CA LYS A 15 14.78 8.36 -16.30
C LYS A 15 14.01 8.50 -14.98
N LEU A 16 14.08 7.47 -14.14
CA LEU A 16 13.95 7.67 -12.69
C LEU A 16 15.32 8.09 -12.16
N VAL A 17 15.46 9.39 -11.94
CA VAL A 17 16.62 10.00 -11.29
C VAL A 17 16.64 9.49 -9.85
N ARG A 18 17.56 8.57 -9.53
CA ARG A 18 18.01 8.35 -8.16
C ARG A 18 18.63 9.65 -7.67
N SER A 19 17.90 10.38 -6.86
CA SER A 19 18.41 11.52 -6.12
C SER A 19 19.08 11.00 -4.85
N SER A 20 20.39 10.76 -4.93
CA SER A 20 21.29 10.86 -3.78
C SER A 20 21.31 12.31 -3.29
N ARG A 21 20.22 12.75 -2.67
CA ARG A 21 20.19 13.97 -1.88
C ARG A 21 20.40 13.55 -0.44
N THR A 22 21.66 13.65 -0.03
CA THR A 22 22.07 14.06 1.31
C THR A 22 20.96 14.85 2.00
N ARG A 23 20.66 14.47 3.26
CA ARG A 23 19.79 15.17 4.23
C ARG A 23 19.81 16.70 4.05
N ARG A 24 19.05 17.21 3.09
CA ARG A 24 18.72 18.62 2.95
C ARG A 24 17.32 18.70 3.52
N SER A 25 17.28 19.20 4.75
CA SER A 25 16.10 19.76 5.39
C SER A 25 15.08 20.24 4.34
N LEU A 26 13.83 19.80 4.48
CA LEU A 26 12.63 20.28 3.77
C LEU A 26 12.35 21.78 4.05
N LYS A 27 13.36 22.64 3.97
CA LYS A 27 13.21 24.09 3.82
C LYS A 27 13.06 24.39 2.32
N ARG A 28 11.88 24.08 1.77
CA ARG A 28 11.44 24.73 0.53
C ARG A 28 10.98 26.14 0.89
N ASP A 29 11.46 27.12 0.13
CA ASP A 29 11.38 28.55 0.41
C ASP A 29 9.94 29.07 0.65
N ASP A 30 9.74 29.69 1.81
CA ASP A 30 8.53 30.40 2.27
C ASP A 30 8.10 31.53 1.30
N ARG A 31 9.03 31.99 0.44
CA ARG A 31 8.78 32.97 -0.64
C ARG A 31 7.85 32.45 -1.75
N SER A 32 7.83 31.14 -2.01
CA SER A 32 6.98 30.56 -3.06
C SER A 32 5.49 30.56 -2.70
N ILE A 33 5.17 30.45 -1.41
CA ILE A 33 3.80 30.43 -0.88
C ILE A 33 3.14 31.83 -1.01
N LYS A 34 3.90 32.89 -0.71
CA LYS A 34 3.42 34.29 -0.80
C LYS A 34 3.12 34.75 -2.24
N ILE A 35 3.78 34.19 -3.25
CA ILE A 35 3.48 34.47 -4.67
C ILE A 35 2.20 33.73 -5.11
N PHE A 36 1.83 32.68 -4.39
CA PHE A 36 0.73 31.79 -4.73
C PHE A 36 -0.62 32.25 -4.14
N SER A 37 -0.63 32.92 -2.98
CA SER A 37 -1.84 33.29 -2.24
C SER A 37 -2.38 34.67 -2.61
N THR A 38 -3.71 34.83 -2.63
CA THR A 38 -4.38 36.13 -2.65
C THR A 38 -5.33 36.20 -1.46
N CYS A 39 -5.54 37.38 -0.89
CA CYS A 39 -6.47 37.59 0.23
C CYS A 39 -7.87 37.00 -0.05
N LYS A 40 -8.34 37.05 -1.30
CA LYS A 40 -9.61 36.42 -1.71
C LYS A 40 -9.60 34.90 -1.58
N MET A 41 -8.50 34.23 -1.93
CA MET A 41 -8.39 32.77 -1.80
C MET A 41 -8.31 32.33 -0.34
N GLU A 42 -7.63 33.10 0.52
CA GLU A 42 -7.56 32.82 1.95
C GLU A 42 -8.95 32.87 2.58
N ASN A 43 -9.75 33.90 2.26
CA ASN A 43 -11.14 33.99 2.69
C ASN A 43 -12.00 32.84 2.18
N VAL A 44 -11.77 32.38 0.95
CA VAL A 44 -12.47 31.20 0.40
C VAL A 44 -12.07 29.92 1.14
N ILE A 45 -10.78 29.74 1.46
CA ILE A 45 -10.31 28.58 2.23
C ILE A 45 -10.95 28.56 3.62
N LEU A 46 -10.94 29.67 4.34
CA LEU A 46 -11.60 29.77 5.65
C LEU A 46 -13.11 29.52 5.54
N ALA A 47 -13.76 30.06 4.50
CA ALA A 47 -15.18 29.85 4.28
C ALA A 47 -15.52 28.39 3.95
N LEU A 48 -14.66 27.70 3.20
CA LEU A 48 -14.78 26.27 2.94
C LEU A 48 -14.53 25.45 4.20
N ALA A 49 -13.53 25.83 5.00
CA ALA A 49 -13.19 25.18 6.25
C ALA A 49 -14.35 25.25 7.26
N GLU A 50 -14.97 26.41 7.43
CA GLU A 50 -16.17 26.58 8.26
C GLU A 50 -17.37 25.80 7.70
N ALA A 51 -17.57 25.77 6.38
CA ALA A 51 -18.67 25.00 5.80
C ALA A 51 -18.50 23.49 6.02
N ILE A 52 -17.27 22.98 5.99
CA ILE A 52 -16.94 21.56 6.24
C ILE A 52 -16.90 21.24 7.74
N TRP A 53 -16.45 22.19 8.56
CA TRP A 53 -16.26 22.05 10.00
C TRP A 53 -16.85 23.28 10.73
N PRO A 54 -18.18 23.36 10.83
CA PRO A 54 -18.84 24.48 11.50
C PRO A 54 -18.75 24.34 13.02
N GLY A 55 -18.67 25.48 13.71
CA GLY A 55 -18.91 25.51 15.15
C GLY A 55 -20.37 25.17 15.46
N LEU A 56 -20.59 24.38 16.51
CA LEU A 56 -21.90 23.98 17.00
C LEU A 56 -22.28 24.83 18.21
N GLU A 57 -23.49 25.40 18.19
CA GLU A 57 -24.09 26.02 19.37
C GLU A 57 -24.60 24.92 20.31
N LEU A 58 -24.01 24.86 21.50
CA LEU A 58 -24.38 23.90 22.54
C LEU A 58 -25.72 24.30 23.16
N GLN A 59 -26.82 23.66 22.73
CA GLN A 59 -28.04 23.61 23.53
C GLN A 59 -27.81 22.65 24.70
N ALA A 60 -27.51 23.22 25.87
CA ALA A 60 -27.49 22.64 27.21
C ALA A 60 -27.20 21.12 27.31
N VAL A 61 -25.92 20.75 27.24
CA VAL A 61 -25.45 19.49 27.83
C VAL A 61 -24.61 19.84 29.07
N GLU A 62 -25.32 20.22 30.13
CA GLU A 62 -24.78 20.18 31.48
C GLU A 62 -24.82 18.73 31.97
N ARG A 63 -23.64 18.13 32.13
CA ARG A 63 -23.21 17.22 33.23
C ARG A 63 -22.16 16.22 32.75
N SER A 64 -20.88 16.53 33.00
CA SER A 64 -19.99 15.77 33.90
C SER A 64 -18.51 15.88 33.51
N THR A 65 -17.71 16.10 34.56
CA THR A 65 -16.28 15.83 34.79
C THR A 65 -15.25 16.18 33.71
N VAL A 66 -14.35 17.12 34.05
CA VAL A 66 -13.01 17.45 33.46
C VAL A 66 -12.95 17.78 31.96
N ASP A 67 -13.82 17.18 31.15
CA ASP A 67 -13.85 17.17 29.69
C ASP A 67 -14.81 18.22 29.10
N ALA A 68 -15.65 18.85 29.94
CA ALA A 68 -16.66 19.80 29.45
C ALA A 68 -16.06 21.06 28.80
N ALA A 69 -14.89 21.53 29.27
CA ALA A 69 -14.26 22.74 28.73
C ALA A 69 -13.52 22.47 27.41
N ALA A 70 -12.76 21.37 27.33
CA ALA A 70 -12.09 20.93 26.12
C ALA A 70 -13.13 20.57 25.04
N LEU A 71 -14.15 19.77 25.40
CA LEU A 71 -15.26 19.43 24.53
C LEU A 71 -16.04 20.67 24.09
N SER A 72 -16.36 21.60 25.01
CA SER A 72 -17.05 22.84 24.63
C SER A 72 -16.22 23.70 23.68
N ARG A 73 -14.90 23.72 23.84
CA ARG A 73 -14.01 24.43 22.92
C ARG A 73 -14.02 23.75 21.55
N TYR A 74 -13.86 22.43 21.52
CA TYR A 74 -13.89 21.63 20.30
C TYR A 74 -15.21 21.77 19.54
N LEU A 75 -16.36 21.70 20.22
CA LEU A 75 -17.67 21.82 19.59
C LEU A 75 -17.90 23.21 19.01
N ARG A 76 -17.40 24.26 19.66
CA ARG A 76 -17.51 25.64 19.15
C ARG A 76 -16.47 25.96 18.08
N LEU A 77 -15.41 25.16 17.98
CA LEU A 77 -14.28 25.40 17.08
C LEU A 77 -14.74 25.29 15.63
N SER A 78 -14.81 26.44 14.97
CA SER A 78 -15.00 26.51 13.52
C SER A 78 -13.67 26.37 12.80
N GLY A 79 -13.65 25.70 11.65
CA GLY A 79 -12.47 25.67 10.78
C GLY A 79 -11.96 27.07 10.39
N ALA A 80 -12.82 28.09 10.39
CA ALA A 80 -12.43 29.48 10.14
C ALA A 80 -11.68 30.16 11.31
N GLU A 81 -11.78 29.64 12.53
CA GLU A 81 -11.08 30.19 13.71
C GLU A 81 -9.59 29.81 13.73
N MET A 82 -9.20 28.79 12.95
CA MET A 82 -7.81 28.38 12.74
C MET A 82 -7.12 29.33 11.74
N LYS A 83 -6.65 30.49 12.21
CA LYS A 83 -6.13 31.57 11.34
C LYS A 83 -4.98 31.15 10.43
N GLN A 84 -4.15 30.16 10.81
CA GLN A 84 -3.04 29.65 10.00
C GLN A 84 -3.47 28.63 8.95
N LEU A 85 -4.73 28.18 8.98
CA LEU A 85 -5.23 27.12 8.10
C LEU A 85 -5.01 27.40 6.60
N PRO A 86 -5.20 28.62 6.06
CA PRO A 86 -4.92 28.89 4.65
C PRO A 86 -3.46 28.65 4.27
N GLU A 87 -2.52 29.03 5.14
CA GLU A 87 -1.09 28.80 4.92
C GLU A 87 -0.76 27.31 4.93
N GLU A 88 -1.33 26.55 5.87
CA GLU A 88 -1.14 25.10 5.96
C GLU A 88 -1.70 24.37 4.75
N VAL A 89 -2.92 24.71 4.32
CA VAL A 89 -3.55 24.17 3.12
C VAL A 89 -2.66 24.43 1.90
N LEU A 90 -2.15 25.65 1.73
CA LEU A 90 -1.27 25.98 0.61
C LEU A 90 0.08 25.23 0.68
N LYS A 91 0.64 25.03 1.88
CA LYS A 91 1.83 24.18 2.09
C LYS A 91 1.56 22.73 1.67
N MET A 92 0.43 22.16 2.09
CA MET A 92 0.03 20.81 1.70
C MET A 92 -0.14 20.68 0.18
N VAL A 93 -0.77 21.66 -0.46
CA VAL A 93 -0.93 21.67 -1.93
C VAL A 93 0.42 21.72 -2.64
N ASN A 94 1.35 22.56 -2.17
CA ASN A 94 2.68 22.66 -2.77
C ASN A 94 3.52 21.39 -2.58
N ASN A 95 3.34 20.69 -1.46
CA ASN A 95 4.13 19.51 -1.11
C ASN A 95 3.59 18.21 -1.71
N TYR A 96 2.26 18.06 -1.80
CA TYR A 96 1.64 16.77 -2.10
C TYR A 96 0.94 16.69 -3.46
N PHE A 97 0.59 17.82 -4.09
CA PHE A 97 -0.17 17.82 -5.35
C PHE A 97 0.75 17.97 -6.56
N VAL A 98 0.40 17.30 -7.66
CA VAL A 98 1.13 17.41 -8.95
C VAL A 98 0.60 18.62 -9.73
N GLY A 99 1.44 19.25 -10.55
CA GLY A 99 1.16 20.56 -11.19
C GLY A 99 -0.24 20.74 -11.80
N THR A 100 -0.80 19.72 -12.46
CA THR A 100 -2.17 19.79 -13.01
C THR A 100 -3.24 19.88 -11.91
N GLN A 101 -3.10 19.11 -10.83
CA GLN A 101 -4.01 19.16 -9.68
C GLN A 101 -3.87 20.48 -8.91
N GLN A 102 -2.65 21.00 -8.76
CA GLN A 102 -2.39 22.31 -8.18
C GLN A 102 -3.10 23.42 -8.97
N GLN A 103 -2.99 23.39 -10.31
CA GLN A 103 -3.66 24.33 -11.20
C GLN A 103 -5.18 24.24 -11.11
N GLN A 104 -5.75 23.03 -11.10
CA GLN A 104 -7.19 22.82 -10.96
C GLN A 104 -7.73 23.38 -9.64
N LEU A 105 -7.06 23.08 -8.52
CA LEU A 105 -7.46 23.59 -7.21
C LEU A 105 -7.32 25.12 -7.15
N LYS A 106 -6.22 25.68 -7.68
CA LYS A 106 -6.02 27.13 -7.73
C LYS A 106 -7.13 27.82 -8.52
N LEU A 107 -7.44 27.30 -9.70
CA LEU A 107 -8.53 27.82 -10.53
C LEU A 107 -9.86 27.77 -9.77
N LEU A 108 -10.17 26.65 -9.11
CA LEU A 108 -11.38 26.51 -8.32
C LEU A 108 -11.48 27.56 -7.20
N LEU A 109 -10.43 27.72 -6.39
CA LEU A 109 -10.38 28.70 -5.31
C LEU A 109 -10.52 30.14 -5.83
N GLN A 110 -9.94 30.43 -6.99
CA GLN A 110 -10.09 31.72 -7.66
C GLN A 110 -11.54 31.93 -8.11
N LEU A 111 -12.16 30.97 -8.79
CA LEU A 111 -13.53 31.08 -9.29
C LEU A 111 -14.53 31.34 -8.14
N LEU A 112 -14.38 30.62 -7.02
CA LEU A 112 -15.17 30.81 -5.79
C LEU A 112 -14.96 32.19 -5.13
N GLY A 113 -13.82 32.83 -5.39
CA GLY A 113 -13.51 34.18 -4.90
C GLY A 113 -14.24 35.31 -5.66
N HIS A 114 -14.88 35.01 -6.80
CA HIS A 114 -15.54 35.98 -7.67
C HIS A 114 -17.04 35.69 -7.82
N ARG A 115 -17.86 36.75 -7.93
CA ARG A 115 -19.33 36.66 -7.98
C ARG A 115 -19.87 35.85 -9.17
N LEU A 116 -19.49 36.22 -10.39
CA LEU A 116 -20.02 35.59 -11.61
C LEU A 116 -19.59 34.12 -11.76
N PRO A 117 -18.32 33.73 -11.54
CA PRO A 117 -17.97 32.32 -11.61
C PRO A 117 -18.56 31.49 -10.46
N THR A 118 -18.79 32.09 -9.28
CA THR A 118 -19.51 31.42 -8.18
C THR A 118 -20.92 31.03 -8.62
N LEU A 119 -21.63 31.84 -9.42
CA LEU A 119 -22.95 31.47 -9.95
C LEU A 119 -22.94 30.16 -10.75
N LEU A 120 -21.90 29.91 -11.53
CA LEU A 120 -21.76 28.65 -12.28
C LEU A 120 -21.52 27.44 -11.36
N LEU A 121 -20.82 27.66 -10.25
CA LEU A 121 -20.40 26.59 -9.34
C LEU A 121 -21.41 26.35 -8.21
N ALA A 122 -22.10 27.39 -7.75
CA ALA A 122 -23.04 27.38 -6.62
C ALA A 122 -24.51 27.49 -7.06
N GLY A 123 -24.77 27.79 -8.33
CA GLY A 123 -26.12 28.00 -8.84
C GLY A 123 -26.85 29.10 -8.06
N GLN A 124 -28.15 28.91 -7.82
CA GLN A 124 -28.99 29.87 -7.12
C GLN A 124 -28.57 30.14 -5.66
N HIS A 125 -27.74 29.29 -5.04
CA HIS A 125 -27.33 29.48 -3.65
C HIS A 125 -26.48 30.73 -3.43
N CYS A 126 -25.86 31.29 -4.48
CA CYS A 126 -25.12 32.55 -4.37
C CYS A 126 -25.99 33.81 -4.51
N LEU A 127 -27.31 33.65 -4.71
CA LEU A 127 -28.24 34.77 -4.81
C LEU A 127 -28.58 35.32 -3.43
N SER A 128 -28.52 36.64 -3.29
CA SER A 128 -28.91 37.38 -2.09
C SER A 128 -30.08 38.32 -2.39
N ALA A 129 -30.98 38.49 -1.43
CA ALA A 129 -32.04 39.49 -1.49
C ALA A 129 -31.49 40.94 -1.33
N GLN A 130 -30.25 41.09 -0.86
CA GLN A 130 -29.60 42.38 -0.63
C GLN A 130 -28.58 42.67 -1.74
N TRP A 131 -28.47 43.93 -2.17
CA TRP A 131 -27.44 44.33 -3.14
C TRP A 131 -26.04 44.23 -2.51
N PRO A 132 -25.06 43.59 -3.16
CA PRO A 132 -25.12 42.98 -4.50
C PRO A 132 -25.84 41.62 -4.52
N LEU A 133 -26.73 41.44 -5.51
CA LEU A 133 -27.56 40.23 -5.64
C LEU A 133 -26.77 38.92 -5.80
N LEU A 134 -25.51 39.00 -6.24
CA LEU A 134 -24.62 37.86 -6.36
C LEU A 134 -23.51 37.98 -5.32
N GLN A 135 -23.40 36.99 -4.45
CA GLN A 135 -22.34 36.88 -3.46
C GLN A 135 -21.25 35.93 -3.95
N PRO A 136 -19.95 36.27 -3.78
CA PRO A 136 -18.89 35.26 -3.90
C PRO A 136 -19.01 34.25 -2.76
N PHE A 137 -18.41 33.06 -2.92
CA PHE A 137 -18.59 31.95 -1.97
C PHE A 137 -18.32 32.32 -0.51
N HIS A 138 -17.24 33.06 -0.25
CA HIS A 138 -16.84 33.46 1.12
C HIS A 138 -17.75 34.48 1.80
N GLN A 139 -18.71 35.07 1.08
CA GLN A 139 -19.71 36.00 1.63
C GLN A 139 -21.11 35.37 1.75
N MET A 140 -21.27 34.13 1.29
CA MET A 140 -22.53 33.41 1.40
C MET A 140 -22.78 32.97 2.84
N PRO A 141 -24.06 32.92 3.29
CA PRO A 141 -24.42 32.29 4.55
C PRO A 141 -23.89 30.85 4.67
N LEU A 142 -23.65 30.39 5.90
CA LEU A 142 -23.07 29.07 6.16
C LEU A 142 -23.91 27.95 5.54
N GLU A 143 -25.22 28.01 5.71
CA GLU A 143 -26.18 27.03 5.21
C GLU A 143 -26.15 26.97 3.68
N ALA A 144 -26.01 28.12 3.03
CA ALA A 144 -25.90 28.20 1.57
C ALA A 144 -24.57 27.59 1.08
N ARG A 145 -23.46 27.84 1.77
CA ARG A 145 -22.15 27.21 1.46
C ARG A 145 -22.21 25.69 1.63
N GLN A 146 -22.86 25.21 2.69
CA GLN A 146 -23.04 23.79 2.94
C GLN A 146 -23.90 23.13 1.86
N ALA A 147 -25.00 23.76 1.45
CA ALA A 147 -25.86 23.26 0.38
C ALA A 147 -25.10 23.14 -0.96
N VAL A 148 -24.22 24.10 -1.29
CA VAL A 148 -23.36 24.01 -2.48
C VAL A 148 -22.45 22.79 -2.42
N LEU A 149 -21.75 22.58 -1.30
CA LEU A 149 -20.83 21.46 -1.13
C LEU A 149 -21.55 20.11 -1.16
N GLN A 150 -22.74 20.02 -0.54
CA GLN A 150 -23.60 18.83 -0.63
C GLN A 150 -24.07 18.57 -2.07
N GLY A 151 -24.44 19.63 -2.80
CA GLY A 151 -24.78 19.55 -4.21
C GLY A 151 -23.61 19.02 -5.06
N TRP A 152 -22.38 19.40 -4.75
CA TRP A 152 -21.20 18.87 -5.44
C TRP A 152 -20.94 17.39 -5.11
N ALA A 153 -21.16 16.97 -3.87
CA ALA A 153 -20.98 15.59 -3.43
C ALA A 153 -21.86 14.61 -4.23
N HIS A 154 -23.07 15.04 -4.59
CA HIS A 154 -24.07 14.25 -5.32
C HIS A 154 -24.24 14.68 -6.79
N SER A 155 -23.38 15.56 -7.31
CA SER A 155 -23.49 16.08 -8.67
C SER A 155 -23.29 14.96 -9.70
N SER A 156 -23.99 15.04 -10.83
CA SER A 156 -23.74 14.19 -12.00
C SER A 156 -22.40 14.53 -12.68
N LEU A 157 -21.85 15.73 -12.46
CA LEU A 157 -20.59 16.18 -13.06
C LEU A 157 -19.37 15.65 -12.27
N PRO A 158 -18.53 14.77 -12.86
CA PRO A 158 -17.35 14.23 -12.18
C PRO A 158 -16.39 15.29 -11.60
N PRO A 159 -16.12 16.43 -12.28
CA PRO A 159 -15.25 17.47 -11.73
C PRO A 159 -15.73 18.06 -10.41
N LEU A 160 -17.05 18.22 -10.21
CA LEU A 160 -17.61 18.75 -8.96
C LEU A 160 -17.51 17.74 -7.82
N ARG A 161 -17.80 16.46 -8.08
CA ARG A 161 -17.60 15.39 -7.09
C ARG A 161 -16.12 15.30 -6.67
N LYS A 162 -15.21 15.38 -7.64
CA LYS A 162 -13.76 15.38 -7.41
C LYS A 162 -13.32 16.60 -6.57
N ALA A 163 -13.83 17.78 -6.89
CA ALA A 163 -13.57 19.00 -6.14
C ALA A 163 -14.04 18.89 -4.69
N TYR A 164 -15.27 18.42 -4.45
CA TYR A 164 -15.79 18.20 -3.09
C TYR A 164 -14.92 17.22 -2.29
N LYS A 165 -14.64 16.04 -2.85
CA LYS A 165 -13.82 15.02 -2.18
C LYS A 165 -12.42 15.54 -1.85
N GLY A 166 -11.77 16.21 -2.82
CA GLY A 166 -10.44 16.77 -2.65
C GLY A 166 -10.38 17.89 -1.60
N LEU A 167 -11.31 18.85 -1.66
CA LEU A 167 -11.39 19.94 -0.69
C LEU A 167 -11.70 19.43 0.72
N LYS A 168 -12.68 18.52 0.85
CA LYS A 168 -13.03 17.91 2.15
C LYS A 168 -11.83 17.21 2.77
N ALA A 169 -11.13 16.37 2.00
CA ALA A 169 -9.96 15.65 2.49
C ALA A 169 -8.83 16.61 2.89
N LEU A 170 -8.51 17.58 2.03
CA LEU A 170 -7.43 18.55 2.26
C LEU A 170 -7.71 19.42 3.50
N LEU A 171 -8.92 19.96 3.62
CA LEU A 171 -9.29 20.84 4.73
C LEU A 171 -9.42 20.08 6.03
N ALA A 172 -10.04 18.89 6.02
CA ALA A 172 -10.11 18.05 7.22
C ALA A 172 -8.71 17.64 7.70
N ALA A 173 -7.81 17.28 6.78
CA ALA A 173 -6.43 16.97 7.13
C ALA A 173 -5.71 18.19 7.74
N ALA A 174 -5.84 19.37 7.14
CA ALA A 174 -5.24 20.59 7.67
C ALA A 174 -5.80 20.92 9.07
N ILE A 175 -7.12 20.87 9.28
CA ILE A 175 -7.78 21.11 10.57
C ILE A 175 -7.34 20.10 11.64
N LEU A 176 -7.38 18.80 11.32
CA LEU A 176 -7.10 17.74 12.29
C LEU A 176 -5.60 17.56 12.60
N THR A 177 -4.72 18.05 11.73
CA THR A 177 -3.26 18.03 11.95
C THR A 177 -2.71 19.39 12.36
N HIS A 178 -3.55 20.43 12.44
CA HIS A 178 -3.16 21.77 12.86
C HIS A 178 -2.48 21.72 14.24
N ILE A 179 -1.32 22.36 14.35
CA ILE A 179 -0.64 22.55 15.63
C ILE A 179 -0.59 24.05 15.87
N ASP A 180 -1.31 24.52 16.87
CA ASP A 180 -1.30 25.93 17.25
C ASP A 180 0.14 26.33 17.59
N PRO A 181 0.73 27.28 16.85
CA PRO A 181 2.11 27.69 17.07
C PRO A 181 2.36 28.29 18.46
N ALA A 182 1.35 28.88 19.09
CA ALA A 182 1.47 29.50 20.40
C ALA A 182 1.53 28.46 21.53
N THR A 183 0.73 27.41 21.43
CA THR A 183 0.64 26.35 22.46
C THR A 183 1.45 25.10 22.12
N GLY A 184 1.88 24.96 20.87
CA GLY A 184 2.58 23.77 20.35
C GLY A 184 1.67 22.54 20.26
N SER A 185 0.36 22.76 20.14
CA SER A 185 -0.65 21.79 20.52
C SER A 185 -1.84 21.82 19.57
N ASN A 186 -2.50 20.67 19.35
CA ASN A 186 -3.69 20.62 18.50
C ASN A 186 -4.95 20.86 19.37
N PRO A 187 -5.79 21.87 19.05
CA PRO A 187 -6.94 22.24 19.87
C PRO A 187 -8.05 21.17 19.92
N CYS A 188 -8.05 20.21 18.99
CA CYS A 188 -9.00 19.10 18.95
C CYS A 188 -8.54 17.89 19.79
N PHE A 189 -7.24 17.73 20.04
CA PHE A 189 -6.71 16.48 20.61
C PHE A 189 -7.26 16.17 22.00
N GLU A 190 -7.29 17.15 22.90
CA GLU A 190 -7.78 16.96 24.27
C GLU A 190 -9.23 16.46 24.28
N ALA A 191 -10.12 17.11 23.53
CA ALA A 191 -11.53 16.73 23.41
C ALA A 191 -11.74 15.36 22.73
N LEU A 192 -10.81 14.97 21.87
CA LEU A 192 -10.79 13.65 21.23
C LEU A 192 -10.14 12.58 22.14
N GLY A 193 -9.68 12.93 23.34
CA GLY A 193 -9.00 12.01 24.24
C GLY A 193 -7.58 11.62 23.78
N TYR A 194 -6.95 12.43 22.93
CA TYR A 194 -5.54 12.32 22.59
C TYR A 194 -4.69 13.13 23.58
N THR A 195 -3.73 12.46 24.22
CA THR A 195 -2.74 13.09 25.10
C THR A 195 -1.72 13.86 24.26
N GLN A 196 -1.64 15.18 24.46
CA GLN A 196 -0.60 16.02 23.86
C GLN A 196 0.75 15.76 24.54
N GLY A 197 1.39 14.65 24.18
CA GLY A 197 2.61 14.22 24.87
C GLY A 197 3.30 13.01 24.24
N ASP A 198 2.58 12.18 23.48
CA ASP A 198 3.15 10.97 22.87
C ASP A 198 3.87 11.27 21.55
N ARG A 199 4.62 12.38 21.50
CA ARG A 199 5.65 12.55 20.47
C ARG A 199 6.67 11.44 20.69
N LEU A 200 6.61 10.41 19.84
CA LEU A 200 7.77 9.57 19.47
C LEU A 200 8.50 8.86 20.62
N ARG A 201 7.95 8.82 21.83
CA ARG A 201 8.51 8.00 22.89
C ARG A 201 7.85 6.64 22.79
N GLU A 202 8.65 5.62 22.55
CA GLU A 202 8.35 4.19 22.66
C GLU A 202 7.81 3.77 24.05
N ILE A 203 7.46 4.74 24.91
CA ILE A 203 6.99 4.55 26.28
C ILE A 203 5.63 3.88 26.21
N GLY A 204 5.66 2.56 26.36
CA GLY A 204 4.47 1.72 26.50
C GLY A 204 4.46 0.47 25.63
N LEU A 205 5.38 0.32 24.67
CA LEU A 205 5.44 -0.87 23.81
C LEU A 205 6.45 -1.93 24.28
N GLY A 206 7.26 -1.64 25.29
CA GLY A 206 8.30 -2.55 25.78
C GLY A 206 9.49 -2.68 24.81
N PRO A 207 10.47 -3.55 25.12
CA PRO A 207 11.57 -3.85 24.19
C PRO A 207 11.02 -4.48 22.90
N LEU A 208 11.79 -4.36 21.82
CA LEU A 208 11.50 -5.04 20.56
C LEU A 208 11.28 -6.54 20.81
N PRO A 209 10.22 -7.14 20.26
CA PRO A 209 10.05 -8.58 20.37
C PRO A 209 11.26 -9.26 19.73
N THR A 210 11.99 -10.09 20.49
CA THR A 210 13.15 -10.86 19.98
C THR A 210 12.79 -11.66 18.73
N ALA A 211 11.53 -12.11 18.65
CA ALA A 211 10.99 -12.80 17.48
C ALA A 211 10.95 -11.91 16.21
N ALA A 212 10.73 -10.60 16.34
CA ALA A 212 10.70 -9.67 15.21
C ALA A 212 12.10 -9.42 14.64
N GLU A 213 13.11 -9.29 15.50
CA GLU A 213 14.51 -9.15 15.07
C GLU A 213 15.00 -10.43 14.39
N ALA A 214 14.73 -11.59 14.99
CA ALA A 214 15.08 -12.88 14.41
C ALA A 214 14.35 -13.14 13.07
N ALA A 215 13.11 -12.69 12.94
CA ALA A 215 12.36 -12.76 11.69
C ALA A 215 13.02 -11.94 10.58
N GLU A 216 13.43 -10.71 10.89
CA GLU A 216 14.10 -9.81 9.95
C GLU A 216 15.46 -10.38 9.51
N GLU A 217 16.25 -10.93 10.44
CA GLU A 217 17.53 -11.56 10.12
C GLU A 217 17.38 -12.76 9.16
N VAL A 218 16.40 -13.63 9.43
CA VAL A 218 16.07 -14.76 8.55
C VAL A 218 15.72 -14.26 7.16
N LEU A 219 14.83 -13.27 7.04
CA LEU A 219 14.39 -12.74 5.74
C LEU A 219 15.54 -12.04 5.00
N CYS A 220 16.42 -11.31 5.71
CA CYS A 220 17.64 -10.72 5.17
C CYS A 220 18.57 -11.78 4.54
N SER A 221 18.66 -12.98 5.09
CA SER A 221 19.58 -14.01 4.60
C SER A 221 19.24 -14.53 3.20
N ALA A 222 17.96 -14.55 2.83
CA ALA A 222 17.45 -15.14 1.59
C ALA A 222 16.80 -14.13 0.62
N THR A 223 16.73 -12.85 0.99
CA THR A 223 16.20 -11.78 0.15
C THR A 223 17.31 -11.07 -0.60
N LEU A 224 17.19 -10.94 -1.92
CA LEU A 224 18.07 -10.10 -2.75
C LEU A 224 17.29 -9.01 -3.45
N HIS A 225 17.82 -7.78 -3.39
CA HIS A 225 17.29 -6.63 -4.11
C HIS A 225 18.05 -6.43 -5.43
N ILE A 226 17.45 -6.84 -6.54
CA ILE A 226 18.13 -6.85 -7.85
C ILE A 226 18.56 -5.46 -8.32
N PRO A 227 17.75 -4.38 -8.20
CA PRO A 227 18.15 -3.05 -8.64
C PRO A 227 19.40 -2.47 -7.94
N GLU A 228 19.70 -2.90 -6.72
CA GLU A 228 20.93 -2.52 -6.03
C GLU A 228 22.16 -3.21 -6.61
N LEU A 229 22.06 -4.52 -6.88
CA LEU A 229 23.14 -5.30 -7.50
C LEU A 229 23.49 -4.74 -8.89
N VAL A 230 22.48 -4.48 -9.71
CA VAL A 230 22.66 -3.90 -11.05
C VAL A 230 23.31 -2.52 -10.97
N ALA A 231 22.85 -1.67 -10.06
CA ALA A 231 23.42 -0.33 -9.89
C ALA A 231 24.87 -0.34 -9.37
N ALA A 232 25.23 -1.36 -8.59
CA ALA A 232 26.60 -1.58 -8.12
C ALA A 232 27.52 -2.21 -9.18
N GLY A 233 27.01 -2.55 -10.37
CA GLY A 233 27.76 -3.23 -11.42
C GLY A 233 28.16 -4.66 -11.04
N VAL A 234 27.46 -5.26 -10.07
CA VAL A 234 27.69 -6.63 -9.63
C VAL A 234 27.12 -7.59 -10.67
N ASP A 235 27.84 -8.66 -10.97
CA ASP A 235 27.31 -9.78 -11.76
C ASP A 235 26.16 -10.44 -10.99
N VAL A 236 24.94 -10.17 -11.44
CA VAL A 236 23.70 -10.66 -10.82
C VAL A 236 23.65 -12.18 -10.84
N GLN A 237 24.06 -12.82 -11.94
CA GLN A 237 24.04 -14.28 -12.06
C GLN A 237 25.01 -14.93 -11.07
N ALA A 238 26.24 -14.41 -10.99
CA ALA A 238 27.22 -14.89 -10.03
C ALA A 238 26.77 -14.68 -8.58
N CYS A 239 26.12 -13.54 -8.28
CA CYS A 239 25.57 -13.25 -6.96
C CYS A 239 24.46 -14.24 -6.58
N LEU A 240 23.52 -14.49 -7.51
CA LEU A 240 22.45 -15.46 -7.34
C LEU A 240 23.01 -16.87 -7.09
N ALA A 241 23.99 -17.32 -7.90
CA ALA A 241 24.66 -18.60 -7.71
C ALA A 241 25.28 -18.73 -6.30
N LYS A 242 26.03 -17.70 -5.88
CA LYS A 242 26.69 -17.66 -4.57
C LYS A 242 25.69 -17.69 -3.40
N ARG A 243 24.49 -17.15 -3.63
CA ARG A 243 23.40 -17.11 -2.66
C ARG A 243 22.49 -18.35 -2.72
N GLY A 244 22.85 -19.36 -3.51
CA GLY A 244 22.13 -20.63 -3.58
C GLY A 244 20.90 -20.62 -4.50
N PHE A 245 20.67 -19.55 -5.27
CA PHE A 245 19.56 -19.52 -6.21
C PHE A 245 19.75 -20.56 -7.32
N LEU A 246 18.63 -21.17 -7.70
CA LEU A 246 18.60 -22.27 -8.65
C LEU A 246 18.67 -21.74 -10.09
N LEU A 247 19.88 -21.56 -10.59
CA LEU A 247 20.13 -21.16 -11.98
C LEU A 247 19.82 -22.31 -12.94
N ALA A 248 19.29 -21.98 -14.12
CA ALA A 248 19.18 -22.95 -15.20
C ALA A 248 20.59 -23.39 -15.66
N PRO A 249 20.83 -24.69 -15.89
CA PRO A 249 22.10 -25.17 -16.43
C PRO A 249 22.38 -24.58 -17.83
N GLN A 250 23.66 -24.35 -18.12
CA GLN A 250 24.09 -23.87 -19.43
C GLN A 250 23.70 -24.90 -20.51
N GLY A 251 22.88 -24.49 -21.48
CA GLY A 251 22.28 -25.39 -22.48
C GLY A 251 20.75 -25.35 -22.52
N GLY A 252 20.13 -24.60 -21.61
CA GLY A 252 18.69 -24.38 -21.59
C GLY A 252 17.92 -25.54 -20.96
N PRO A 253 16.58 -25.52 -21.05
CA PRO A 253 15.72 -26.36 -20.23
C PRO A 253 15.80 -27.88 -20.48
N ALA A 254 16.28 -28.30 -21.65
CA ALA A 254 16.52 -29.72 -21.94
C ALA A 254 17.65 -30.30 -21.05
N ALA A 255 18.67 -29.49 -20.73
CA ALA A 255 19.75 -29.89 -19.83
C ALA A 255 19.30 -29.92 -18.36
N ALA A 256 18.34 -29.07 -17.97
CA ALA A 256 17.76 -29.03 -16.62
C ALA A 256 16.89 -30.24 -16.32
N ALA A 257 16.05 -30.67 -17.28
CA ALA A 257 15.25 -31.88 -17.17
C ALA A 257 16.14 -33.15 -17.09
N ALA A 258 17.22 -33.19 -17.88
CA ALA A 258 18.20 -34.26 -17.82
C ALA A 258 18.96 -34.30 -16.47
N ALA A 259 19.31 -33.13 -15.90
CA ALA A 259 19.96 -33.04 -14.59
C ALA A 259 19.02 -33.39 -13.43
N ALA A 260 17.73 -33.03 -13.50
CA ALA A 260 16.72 -33.39 -12.51
C ALA A 260 16.41 -34.90 -12.51
N ALA A 261 16.42 -35.54 -13.69
CA ALA A 261 16.30 -36.98 -13.82
C ALA A 261 17.57 -37.75 -13.41
N ALA A 262 18.72 -37.06 -13.34
CA ALA A 262 20.02 -37.63 -12.98
C ALA A 262 20.44 -37.40 -11.52
N ALA A 263 19.57 -36.84 -10.67
CA ALA A 263 19.85 -36.75 -9.24
C ALA A 263 19.95 -38.18 -8.66
N PRO A 264 21.06 -38.55 -8.01
CA PRO A 264 21.25 -39.91 -7.53
C PRO A 264 20.32 -40.19 -6.35
N ASP A 265 19.64 -41.33 -6.40
CA ASP A 265 19.07 -41.96 -5.22
C ASP A 265 20.21 -42.18 -4.21
N ALA A 266 20.00 -41.79 -2.96
CA ALA A 266 21.02 -41.74 -1.93
C ALA A 266 21.33 -43.15 -1.39
N SER A 267 21.80 -44.04 -2.26
CA SER A 267 22.36 -45.35 -1.89
C SER A 267 23.10 -45.97 -3.08
N ASN A 268 24.30 -45.48 -3.40
CA ASN A 268 25.41 -46.30 -3.91
C ASN A 268 26.63 -45.42 -4.27
N GLN A 269 27.77 -45.68 -3.64
CA GLN A 269 29.09 -45.45 -4.24
C GLN A 269 29.42 -46.66 -5.14
N PRO A 270 30.15 -46.49 -6.26
CA PRO A 270 31.61 -46.69 -6.17
C PRO A 270 32.50 -45.93 -7.18
N ASP A 271 33.76 -45.82 -6.76
CA ASP A 271 35.05 -45.93 -7.45
C ASP A 271 35.50 -45.03 -8.61
N GLN A 272 36.69 -44.47 -8.36
CA GLN A 272 37.65 -43.84 -9.26
C GLN A 272 38.17 -44.83 -10.31
N GLN A 273 38.44 -44.35 -11.53
CA GLN A 273 39.69 -44.62 -12.26
C GLN A 273 39.84 -43.79 -13.56
N HIS A 274 41.05 -43.23 -13.69
CA HIS A 274 41.88 -42.91 -14.86
C HIS A 274 41.42 -42.03 -16.05
N ALA A 275 42.38 -41.16 -16.37
CA ALA A 275 42.48 -40.22 -17.48
C ALA A 275 42.65 -40.91 -18.85
N ASP A 276 42.33 -40.19 -19.92
CA ASP A 276 43.32 -39.90 -20.97
C ASP A 276 42.87 -38.83 -21.97
N SER A 277 43.88 -38.16 -22.50
CA SER A 277 43.90 -37.04 -23.44
C SER A 277 43.52 -37.40 -24.87
N ALA A 278 42.89 -36.48 -25.60
CA ALA A 278 43.12 -36.34 -27.05
C ALA A 278 42.78 -34.92 -27.53
N ALA A 279 43.82 -34.22 -27.99
CA ALA A 279 43.70 -33.00 -28.77
C ALA A 279 43.32 -33.34 -30.22
N ALA A 280 42.35 -32.61 -30.78
CA ALA A 280 42.09 -32.61 -32.22
C ALA A 280 41.79 -31.17 -32.68
N THR A 281 42.64 -30.72 -33.60
CA THR A 281 42.61 -29.48 -34.36
C THR A 281 41.49 -29.51 -35.40
N GLY A 282 40.79 -28.38 -35.61
CA GLY A 282 39.74 -28.32 -36.64
C GLY A 282 39.09 -26.95 -36.82
N ASN A 283 39.72 -26.11 -37.64
CA ASN A 283 39.20 -24.94 -38.37
C ASN A 283 37.80 -24.42 -38.03
N GLY A 284 37.76 -23.31 -37.29
CA GLY A 284 36.57 -22.51 -37.04
C GLY A 284 36.11 -21.73 -38.29
N LYS A 285 34.98 -22.14 -38.86
CA LYS A 285 34.14 -21.25 -39.66
C LYS A 285 33.26 -20.45 -38.71
N HIS A 286 33.46 -19.13 -38.74
CA HIS A 286 32.60 -18.16 -38.10
C HIS A 286 31.17 -18.27 -38.66
N SER A 287 30.24 -18.77 -37.84
CA SER A 287 28.81 -18.51 -38.01
C SER A 287 28.35 -17.72 -36.79
N GLY A 288 27.98 -16.46 -37.02
CA GLY A 288 27.63 -15.48 -36.01
C GLY A 288 26.59 -16.01 -35.03
N GLY A 289 27.03 -16.27 -33.80
CA GLY A 289 26.16 -16.34 -32.64
C GLY A 289 25.56 -14.96 -32.41
N SER A 290 24.27 -14.82 -32.66
CA SER A 290 23.48 -13.75 -32.06
C SER A 290 23.73 -13.81 -30.55
N ARG A 291 24.45 -12.82 -30.00
CA ARG A 291 24.57 -12.64 -28.56
C ARG A 291 23.16 -12.41 -28.02
N SER A 292 22.54 -13.45 -27.50
CA SER A 292 21.41 -13.34 -26.59
C SER A 292 21.77 -12.31 -25.52
N ALA A 293 21.05 -11.19 -25.49
CA ALA A 293 21.21 -10.19 -24.44
C ALA A 293 21.05 -10.91 -23.08
N GLY A 294 22.07 -10.84 -22.23
CA GLY A 294 22.21 -11.68 -21.04
C GLY A 294 21.08 -11.50 -20.03
N GLY A 295 20.09 -12.40 -20.07
CA GLY A 295 19.09 -12.59 -19.02
C GLY A 295 19.51 -13.71 -18.07
N VAL A 296 18.99 -13.69 -16.84
CA VAL A 296 19.20 -14.76 -15.86
C VAL A 296 17.99 -15.68 -15.88
N GLU A 297 18.22 -16.97 -16.11
CA GLU A 297 17.19 -18.00 -16.01
C GLU A 297 17.28 -18.73 -14.67
N LEU A 298 16.13 -18.85 -14.01
CA LEU A 298 15.97 -19.48 -12.70
C LEU A 298 14.97 -20.64 -12.81
N PHE A 299 15.21 -21.74 -12.10
CA PHE A 299 14.38 -22.93 -12.13
C PHE A 299 13.91 -23.33 -10.73
N TYR A 300 12.59 -23.28 -10.52
CA TYR A 300 11.94 -23.55 -9.25
C TYR A 300 10.68 -24.40 -9.49
N ASP A 301 10.24 -25.13 -8.47
CA ASP A 301 9.02 -25.93 -8.54
C ASP A 301 7.77 -25.05 -8.44
N ALA A 302 7.88 -23.93 -7.72
CA ALA A 302 6.83 -22.91 -7.64
C ALA A 302 7.42 -21.49 -7.65
N VAL A 303 6.79 -20.60 -8.44
CA VAL A 303 7.09 -19.17 -8.46
C VAL A 303 5.87 -18.41 -7.96
N ILE A 304 6.05 -17.65 -6.88
CA ILE A 304 5.00 -16.84 -6.26
C ILE A 304 5.19 -15.39 -6.67
N ILE A 305 4.20 -14.83 -7.37
CA ILE A 305 4.21 -13.44 -7.80
C ILE A 305 3.49 -12.59 -6.75
N GLY A 306 4.25 -11.75 -6.06
CA GLY A 306 3.79 -10.89 -4.97
C GLY A 306 3.93 -11.53 -3.59
N SER A 307 4.39 -10.75 -2.63
CA SER A 307 4.76 -11.22 -1.28
C SER A 307 3.70 -10.94 -0.20
N GLY A 308 2.50 -10.54 -0.62
CA GLY A 308 1.39 -10.14 0.26
C GLY A 308 0.73 -11.28 1.05
N ALA A 309 -0.50 -11.06 1.53
CA ALA A 309 -1.22 -12.00 2.39
C ALA A 309 -1.37 -13.41 1.77
N GLY A 310 -1.75 -13.49 0.50
CA GLY A 310 -1.84 -14.78 -0.21
C GLY A 310 -0.47 -15.34 -0.55
N GLY A 311 0.44 -14.50 -1.07
CA GLY A 311 1.77 -14.93 -1.51
C GLY A 311 2.62 -15.51 -0.39
N GLY A 312 2.65 -14.87 0.77
CA GLY A 312 3.40 -15.36 1.93
C GLY A 312 2.91 -16.72 2.42
N VAL A 313 1.58 -16.87 2.59
CA VAL A 313 0.97 -18.14 3.02
C VAL A 313 1.25 -19.25 2.01
N THR A 314 1.02 -19.00 0.72
CA THR A 314 1.27 -19.99 -0.33
C THR A 314 2.74 -20.39 -0.39
N ALA A 315 3.67 -19.42 -0.31
CA ALA A 315 5.09 -19.71 -0.30
C ALA A 315 5.49 -20.61 0.88
N ALA A 316 4.98 -20.31 2.08
CA ALA A 316 5.26 -21.09 3.28
C ALA A 316 4.74 -22.53 3.17
N LEU A 317 3.50 -22.70 2.71
CA LEU A 317 2.89 -24.02 2.61
C LEU A 317 3.56 -24.89 1.54
N LEU A 318 3.90 -24.33 0.38
CA LEU A 318 4.60 -25.08 -0.68
C LEU A 318 6.04 -25.41 -0.26
N ALA A 319 6.76 -24.49 0.38
CA ALA A 319 8.10 -24.76 0.89
C ALA A 319 8.09 -25.83 2.00
N ALA A 320 7.10 -25.78 2.91
CA ALA A 320 6.90 -26.82 3.93
C ALA A 320 6.57 -28.20 3.32
N ALA A 321 5.97 -28.22 2.13
CA ALA A 321 5.76 -29.45 1.35
C ALA A 321 7.02 -29.94 0.59
N GLY A 322 8.16 -29.28 0.78
CA GLY A 322 9.44 -29.66 0.17
C GLY A 322 9.67 -29.09 -1.23
N MET A 323 8.80 -28.19 -1.72
CA MET A 323 8.99 -27.55 -3.02
C MET A 323 10.07 -26.47 -2.96
N ARG A 324 10.84 -26.33 -4.04
CA ARG A 324 11.76 -25.19 -4.22
C ARG A 324 10.93 -23.99 -4.64
N VAL A 325 10.82 -23.00 -3.76
CA VAL A 325 9.96 -21.83 -3.96
C VAL A 325 10.79 -20.58 -4.22
N LEU A 326 10.38 -19.81 -5.24
CA LEU A 326 10.87 -18.46 -5.50
C LEU A 326 9.73 -17.46 -5.33
N VAL A 327 9.92 -16.44 -4.50
CA VAL A 327 9.00 -15.29 -4.37
C VAL A 327 9.55 -14.11 -5.15
N LEU A 328 8.73 -13.52 -6.02
CA LEU A 328 9.03 -12.31 -6.78
C LEU A 328 8.21 -11.13 -6.25
N GLU A 329 8.89 -10.08 -5.79
CA GLU A 329 8.29 -8.84 -5.32
C GLU A 329 8.76 -7.66 -6.16
N LYS A 330 7.83 -6.87 -6.70
CA LYS A 330 8.14 -5.73 -7.55
C LYS A 330 8.80 -4.58 -6.78
N ALA A 331 8.47 -4.45 -5.52
CA ALA A 331 8.96 -3.37 -4.67
C ALA A 331 10.22 -3.76 -3.89
N GLY A 332 10.85 -2.79 -3.25
CA GLY A 332 11.89 -3.04 -2.25
C GLY A 332 11.31 -3.49 -0.91
N TRP A 333 12.18 -3.76 0.06
CA TRP A 333 11.78 -4.09 1.42
C TRP A 333 12.14 -2.94 2.35
N VAL A 334 11.12 -2.35 2.99
CA VAL A 334 11.33 -1.32 4.02
C VAL A 334 11.44 -2.01 5.38
N ARG A 335 12.68 -2.09 5.85
CA ARG A 335 13.04 -2.67 7.14
C ARG A 335 12.51 -1.84 8.29
N ARG A 336 12.33 -2.48 9.43
CA ARG A 336 11.71 -1.85 10.61
C ARG A 336 12.47 -0.61 11.06
N GLU A 337 13.80 -0.68 11.10
CA GLU A 337 14.66 0.43 11.51
C GLU A 337 14.62 1.63 10.56
N ASP A 338 14.40 1.35 9.26
CA ASP A 338 14.40 2.31 8.16
C ASP A 338 13.04 3.00 7.95
N MET A 339 11.96 2.51 8.57
CA MET A 339 10.63 3.09 8.43
C MET A 339 10.56 4.53 8.94
N SER A 340 9.98 5.40 8.11
CA SER A 340 9.62 6.75 8.49
C SER A 340 8.29 6.81 9.24
N TRP A 341 8.21 7.66 10.26
CA TRP A 341 6.94 8.06 10.89
C TRP A 341 6.26 9.21 10.14
N LEU A 342 6.91 9.75 9.11
CA LEU A 342 6.37 10.83 8.30
C LEU A 342 5.49 10.23 7.22
N GLU A 343 4.21 10.61 7.23
CA GLU A 343 3.18 10.12 6.31
C GLU A 343 3.62 10.16 4.84
N GLY A 344 4.17 11.30 4.40
CA GLY A 344 4.60 11.47 3.00
C GLY A 344 5.73 10.53 2.58
N GLU A 345 6.70 10.28 3.47
CA GLU A 345 7.81 9.36 3.20
C GLU A 345 7.33 7.92 3.20
N ALA A 346 6.57 7.51 4.24
CA ALA A 346 6.02 6.17 4.35
C ALA A 346 5.10 5.82 3.16
N HIS A 347 4.29 6.78 2.69
CA HIS A 347 3.49 6.62 1.49
C HIS A 347 4.36 6.42 0.25
N ALA A 348 5.35 7.30 0.03
CA ALA A 348 6.22 7.22 -1.13
C ALA A 348 7.00 5.90 -1.21
N GLU A 349 7.37 5.32 -0.08
CA GLU A 349 8.19 4.11 0.00
C GLU A 349 7.38 2.82 -0.05
N MET A 350 6.21 2.77 0.59
CA MET A 350 5.49 1.51 0.81
C MET A 350 4.12 1.42 0.13
N TYR A 351 3.66 2.46 -0.55
CA TYR A 351 2.37 2.44 -1.25
C TYR A 351 2.54 2.52 -2.76
N GLU A 352 1.71 1.77 -3.46
CA GLU A 352 1.60 1.85 -4.90
C GLU A 352 1.24 3.28 -5.31
N ARG A 353 2.05 3.86 -6.21
CA ARG A 353 1.93 5.26 -6.63
C ARG A 353 1.82 6.24 -5.45
N ALA A 354 2.55 5.98 -4.35
CA ALA A 354 2.51 6.77 -3.12
C ALA A 354 1.11 6.93 -2.50
N GLY A 355 0.20 5.98 -2.74
CA GLY A 355 -1.17 6.00 -2.24
C GLY A 355 -2.18 6.75 -3.14
N PHE A 356 -1.75 7.16 -4.35
CA PHE A 356 -2.59 7.87 -5.33
C PHE A 356 -2.96 6.98 -6.54
N LEU A 357 -3.07 5.66 -6.34
CA LEU A 357 -3.60 4.76 -7.35
C LEU A 357 -5.12 4.93 -7.46
N ALA A 358 -5.57 5.80 -8.36
CA ALA A 358 -6.99 6.10 -8.55
C ALA A 358 -7.50 5.71 -9.95
N THR A 359 -8.83 5.56 -10.08
CA THR A 359 -9.50 5.50 -11.38
C THR A 359 -9.30 6.81 -12.15
N GLU A 360 -9.43 6.77 -13.48
CA GLU A 360 -9.21 7.94 -14.35
C GLU A 360 -10.08 9.15 -13.96
N ASP A 361 -11.33 8.89 -13.55
CA ASP A 361 -12.27 9.91 -13.08
C ASP A 361 -12.05 10.33 -11.61
N GLY A 362 -11.15 9.66 -10.88
CA GLY A 362 -10.89 9.87 -9.45
C GLY A 362 -12.04 9.43 -8.53
N GLY A 363 -12.99 8.63 -9.05
CA GLY A 363 -14.12 8.11 -8.29
C GLY A 363 -13.70 7.17 -7.16
N ILE A 364 -12.69 6.33 -7.42
CA ILE A 364 -12.14 5.32 -6.52
C ILE A 364 -10.63 5.56 -6.37
N ASN A 365 -10.14 5.51 -5.13
CA ASN A 365 -8.70 5.44 -4.82
C ASN A 365 -8.39 4.12 -4.13
N VAL A 366 -7.33 3.44 -4.57
CA VAL A 366 -6.90 2.14 -4.07
C VAL A 366 -5.61 2.31 -3.29
N LEU A 367 -5.65 2.03 -2.00
CA LEU A 367 -4.46 1.99 -1.15
C LEU A 367 -3.86 0.57 -1.20
N ALA A 368 -2.96 0.36 -2.16
CA ALA A 368 -2.23 -0.90 -2.31
C ALA A 368 -0.81 -0.78 -1.75
N GLY A 369 -0.39 -1.77 -0.95
CA GLY A 369 0.98 -1.84 -0.46
C GLY A 369 1.94 -2.25 -1.57
N SER A 370 3.05 -1.55 -1.69
CA SER A 370 4.16 -1.78 -2.62
C SER A 370 5.46 -1.86 -1.84
N THR A 371 5.64 -2.96 -1.12
CA THR A 371 6.84 -3.32 -0.36
C THR A 371 6.82 -4.83 -0.10
N LEU A 372 7.95 -5.44 0.28
CA LEU A 372 7.96 -6.84 0.73
C LEU A 372 7.00 -7.04 1.92
N GLY A 373 6.05 -7.98 1.77
CA GLY A 373 4.90 -8.18 2.64
C GLY A 373 3.59 -7.53 2.14
N GLY A 374 3.67 -6.70 1.11
CA GLY A 374 2.55 -6.05 0.44
C GLY A 374 1.61 -5.29 1.39
N GLY A 375 0.30 -5.36 1.14
CA GLY A 375 -0.72 -4.71 1.97
C GLY A 375 -0.71 -5.13 3.45
N THR A 376 -0.15 -6.29 3.80
CA THR A 376 -0.08 -6.73 5.21
C THR A 376 0.85 -5.86 6.04
N LYS A 377 1.83 -5.20 5.40
CA LYS A 377 2.77 -4.28 6.03
C LYS A 377 2.08 -2.98 6.46
N ILE A 378 1.18 -2.47 5.62
CA ILE A 378 0.56 -1.15 5.74
C ILE A 378 -0.91 -1.15 6.22
N ASN A 379 -1.55 -2.31 6.42
CA ASN A 379 -2.95 -2.34 6.87
C ASN A 379 -3.12 -1.95 8.37
N TRP A 380 -4.37 -1.79 8.81
CA TRP A 380 -4.71 -1.47 10.22
C TRP A 380 -4.86 -2.70 11.13
N THR A 381 -4.21 -3.81 10.81
CA THR A 381 -4.22 -5.07 11.60
C THR A 381 -5.58 -5.75 11.77
N ALA A 382 -6.62 -5.25 11.10
CA ALA A 382 -7.96 -5.79 11.17
C ALA A 382 -8.02 -7.24 10.70
N SER A 383 -8.49 -8.14 11.58
CA SER A 383 -8.50 -9.58 11.34
C SER A 383 -9.89 -10.17 11.62
N LEU A 384 -10.82 -9.89 10.71
CA LEU A 384 -12.20 -10.37 10.80
C LEU A 384 -12.32 -11.75 10.15
N ARG A 385 -13.07 -12.65 10.80
CA ARG A 385 -13.51 -13.88 10.14
C ARG A 385 -14.55 -13.53 9.09
N THR A 386 -14.54 -14.23 7.96
CA THR A 386 -15.52 -14.02 6.89
C THR A 386 -16.93 -14.27 7.42
N PRO A 387 -17.84 -13.27 7.39
CA PRO A 387 -19.19 -13.42 7.89
C PRO A 387 -19.95 -14.53 7.15
N GLU A 388 -20.85 -15.22 7.86
CA GLU A 388 -21.59 -16.36 7.31
C GLU A 388 -22.43 -15.99 6.08
N HIS A 389 -23.04 -14.80 6.07
CA HIS A 389 -23.82 -14.34 4.92
C HIS A 389 -22.97 -14.16 3.66
N VAL A 390 -21.71 -13.70 3.80
CA VAL A 390 -20.76 -13.59 2.69
C VAL A 390 -20.37 -14.98 2.19
N ARG A 391 -20.15 -15.94 3.11
CA ARG A 391 -19.87 -17.34 2.73
C ARG A 391 -21.03 -17.98 1.98
N ARG A 392 -22.27 -17.71 2.38
CA ARG A 392 -23.48 -18.15 1.66
C ARG A 392 -23.54 -17.56 0.25
N GLU A 393 -23.28 -16.27 0.12
CA GLU A 393 -23.22 -15.59 -1.18
C GLU A 393 -22.17 -16.23 -2.11
N TRP A 394 -20.95 -16.46 -1.60
CA TRP A 394 -19.88 -17.10 -2.38
C TRP A 394 -20.23 -18.53 -2.80
N ALA A 395 -20.84 -19.32 -1.91
CA ALA A 395 -21.26 -20.68 -2.23
C ALA A 395 -22.40 -20.73 -3.27
N ALA A 396 -23.31 -19.76 -3.25
CA ALA A 396 -24.41 -19.65 -4.19
C ALA A 396 -24.01 -19.03 -5.55
N ALA A 397 -22.77 -18.54 -5.68
CA ALA A 397 -22.30 -17.89 -6.90
C ALA A 397 -22.24 -18.87 -8.10
N PRO A 398 -22.46 -18.40 -9.34
CA PRO A 398 -22.56 -19.26 -10.54
C PRO A 398 -21.34 -20.17 -10.81
N HIS A 399 -20.18 -19.81 -10.27
CA HIS A 399 -18.92 -20.55 -10.46
C HIS A 399 -18.63 -21.57 -9.35
N SER A 400 -19.63 -21.93 -8.54
CA SER A 400 -19.59 -23.06 -7.58
C SER A 400 -18.42 -23.04 -6.59
N LEU A 401 -18.25 -21.92 -5.86
CA LEU A 401 -17.27 -21.82 -4.76
C LEU A 401 -17.78 -22.47 -3.46
N GLY A 402 -18.40 -23.65 -3.56
CA GLY A 402 -19.03 -24.36 -2.43
C GLY A 402 -18.05 -24.64 -1.28
N VAL A 403 -16.76 -24.82 -1.59
CA VAL A 403 -15.68 -24.97 -0.60
C VAL A 403 -15.50 -23.74 0.30
N LEU A 404 -15.99 -22.56 -0.10
CA LEU A 404 -15.97 -21.34 0.72
C LEU A 404 -17.26 -21.14 1.52
N GLY A 405 -18.27 -21.98 1.29
CA GLY A 405 -19.58 -21.92 1.92
C GLY A 405 -19.56 -22.11 3.43
N PRO A 406 -20.62 -21.73 4.15
CA PRO A 406 -20.67 -21.75 5.62
C PRO A 406 -20.41 -23.14 6.21
N ASP A 407 -20.87 -24.19 5.54
CA ASP A 407 -20.75 -25.59 5.98
C ASP A 407 -19.36 -26.19 5.70
N SER A 408 -18.47 -25.46 5.01
CA SER A 408 -17.11 -25.94 4.72
C SER A 408 -16.25 -25.96 5.98
N GLN A 409 -15.97 -27.17 6.47
CA GLN A 409 -15.02 -27.41 7.54
C GLN A 409 -13.59 -27.04 7.13
N ALA A 410 -13.21 -27.29 5.88
CA ALA A 410 -11.88 -26.96 5.36
C ALA A 410 -11.60 -25.46 5.41
N PHE A 411 -12.57 -24.63 5.00
CA PHE A 411 -12.40 -23.18 5.06
C PHE A 411 -12.38 -22.64 6.49
N SER A 412 -13.22 -23.21 7.38
CA SER A 412 -13.20 -22.86 8.81
C SER A 412 -11.85 -23.21 9.45
N ALA A 413 -11.31 -24.40 9.17
CA ALA A 413 -9.99 -24.82 9.65
C ALA A 413 -8.86 -23.94 9.09
N ALA A 414 -8.95 -23.52 7.82
CA ALA A 414 -7.98 -22.59 7.23
C ALA A 414 -7.99 -21.22 7.93
N LEU A 415 -9.18 -20.68 8.24
CA LEU A 415 -9.30 -19.45 9.02
C LEU A 415 -8.70 -19.61 10.42
N ASP A 416 -8.94 -20.75 11.08
CA ASP A 416 -8.38 -21.04 12.42
C ASP A 416 -6.84 -21.10 12.38
N ALA A 417 -6.27 -21.79 11.39
CA ALA A 417 -4.83 -21.89 11.20
C ALA A 417 -4.19 -20.50 10.97
N VAL A 418 -4.80 -19.68 10.10
CA VAL A 418 -4.31 -18.32 9.83
C VAL A 418 -4.43 -17.43 11.06
N CYS A 419 -5.59 -17.41 11.74
CA CYS A 419 -5.79 -16.61 12.95
C CYS A 419 -4.82 -17.01 14.07
N SER A 420 -4.60 -18.32 14.25
CA SER A 420 -3.64 -18.85 15.23
C SER A 420 -2.21 -18.43 14.89
N ARG A 421 -1.76 -18.60 13.65
CA ARG A 421 -0.39 -18.24 13.23
C ARG A 421 -0.10 -16.75 13.36
N LEU A 422 -1.10 -15.91 13.08
CA LEU A 422 -1.00 -14.45 13.16
C LEU A 422 -1.26 -13.91 14.58
N GLY A 423 -1.56 -14.76 15.57
CA GLY A 423 -1.82 -14.34 16.94
C GLY A 423 -3.02 -13.40 17.06
N VAL A 424 -4.07 -13.62 16.25
CA VAL A 424 -5.25 -12.76 16.23
C VAL A 424 -5.93 -12.75 17.60
N SER A 425 -6.09 -11.57 18.19
CA SER A 425 -6.70 -11.42 19.51
C SER A 425 -7.47 -10.11 19.67
N THR A 426 -8.36 -10.09 20.66
CA THR A 426 -9.05 -8.89 21.19
C THR A 426 -8.40 -8.46 22.52
N GLY A 427 -8.95 -7.45 23.19
CA GLY A 427 -8.42 -6.90 24.44
C GLY A 427 -7.41 -5.77 24.24
N SER A 428 -7.50 -5.07 23.11
CA SER A 428 -6.67 -3.91 22.79
C SER A 428 -7.12 -2.68 23.57
N HIS A 429 -6.18 -1.81 23.91
CA HIS A 429 -6.51 -0.50 24.47
C HIS A 429 -7.32 0.30 23.44
N MET A 430 -8.56 0.64 23.79
CA MET A 430 -9.47 1.41 22.96
C MET A 430 -9.17 2.90 23.10
N SER A 431 -9.04 3.60 21.97
CA SER A 431 -8.87 5.06 21.98
C SER A 431 -10.16 5.77 22.43
N GLY A 432 -10.02 6.99 22.95
CA GLY A 432 -11.16 7.84 23.34
C GLY A 432 -12.26 7.94 22.26
N PRO A 433 -11.93 8.22 20.98
CA PRO A 433 -12.94 8.33 19.93
C PRO A 433 -13.67 7.01 19.66
N ASN A 434 -12.96 5.88 19.66
CA ASN A 434 -13.57 4.57 19.45
C ASN A 434 -14.47 4.17 20.64
N ALA A 435 -14.08 4.51 21.87
CA ALA A 435 -14.89 4.28 23.06
C ALA A 435 -16.20 5.08 23.01
N LYS A 436 -16.15 6.35 22.58
CA LYS A 436 -17.35 7.18 22.38
C LYS A 436 -18.25 6.66 21.26
N LEU A 437 -17.67 6.19 20.16
CA LEU A 437 -18.44 5.54 19.09
C LEU A 437 -19.18 4.30 19.61
N LEU A 438 -18.49 3.44 20.36
CA LEU A 438 -19.10 2.25 20.95
C LEU A 438 -20.22 2.59 21.94
N GLN A 439 -20.00 3.60 22.79
CA GLN A 439 -21.03 4.13 23.70
C GLN A 439 -22.27 4.61 22.93
N GLY A 440 -22.07 5.35 21.83
CA GLY A 440 -23.17 5.83 20.98
C GLY A 440 -23.96 4.68 20.34
N LEU A 441 -23.28 3.66 19.81
CA LEU A 441 -23.91 2.47 19.26
C LEU A 441 -24.75 1.74 20.32
N GLN A 442 -24.22 1.58 21.54
CA GLN A 442 -24.93 0.96 22.66
C GLN A 442 -26.21 1.73 23.04
N LEU A 443 -26.15 3.06 23.12
CA LEU A 443 -27.32 3.91 23.41
C LEU A 443 -28.40 3.80 22.33
N LEU A 444 -28.01 3.56 21.08
CA LEU A 444 -28.93 3.37 19.95
C LEU A 444 -29.43 1.92 19.82
N GLY A 445 -28.99 1.00 20.68
CA GLY A 445 -29.29 -0.43 20.54
C GLY A 445 -28.67 -1.06 19.28
N VAL A 446 -27.62 -0.47 18.72
CA VAL A 446 -26.89 -0.96 17.54
C VAL A 446 -25.70 -1.79 18.00
N HIS A 447 -25.47 -2.92 17.33
CA HIS A 447 -24.32 -3.78 17.62
C HIS A 447 -22.99 -3.05 17.38
N GLY A 448 -22.11 -3.10 18.38
CA GLY A 448 -20.73 -2.66 18.29
C GLY A 448 -19.85 -3.57 19.13
N GLU A 449 -18.71 -3.97 18.57
CA GLU A 449 -17.76 -4.88 19.21
C GLU A 449 -16.32 -4.44 18.95
N GLU A 450 -15.38 -4.94 19.77
CA GLU A 450 -13.96 -4.74 19.51
C GLU A 450 -13.53 -5.54 18.29
N LEU A 451 -12.78 -4.89 17.41
CA LEU A 451 -12.24 -5.51 16.21
C LEU A 451 -10.99 -6.36 16.53
N PRO A 452 -10.97 -7.67 16.23
CA PRO A 452 -9.79 -8.52 16.46
C PRO A 452 -8.60 -8.08 15.60
N ARG A 453 -7.38 -8.19 16.16
CA ARG A 453 -6.15 -7.71 15.51
C ARG A 453 -5.04 -8.76 15.48
N ASN A 454 -4.26 -8.80 14.40
CA ASN A 454 -2.99 -9.53 14.30
C ASN A 454 -1.80 -8.69 14.80
N CYS A 455 -1.92 -8.19 16.02
CA CYS A 455 -0.87 -7.41 16.69
C CYS A 455 -0.59 -8.01 18.06
N LEU A 456 0.67 -8.34 18.33
CA LEU A 456 1.06 -8.95 19.60
C LEU A 456 0.98 -7.96 20.78
N SER A 457 0.97 -6.65 20.51
CA SER A 457 0.75 -5.63 21.54
C SER A 457 -0.72 -5.26 21.69
N LYS A 458 -1.17 -5.19 22.95
CA LYS A 458 -2.47 -4.64 23.31
C LYS A 458 -2.51 -3.11 23.18
N THR A 459 -1.36 -2.45 23.14
CA THR A 459 -1.24 -1.01 22.90
C THR A 459 -0.90 -0.76 21.44
N CYS A 460 -1.67 0.10 20.78
CA CYS A 460 -1.40 0.48 19.39
C CYS A 460 -0.38 1.62 19.34
N SER A 461 0.59 1.55 18.42
CA SER A 461 1.47 2.69 18.15
C SER A 461 0.75 3.82 17.41
N ALA A 462 -0.44 3.59 16.84
CA ALA A 462 -1.22 4.51 16.01
C ALA A 462 -0.63 4.86 14.62
N TYR A 463 0.46 4.21 14.20
CA TYR A 463 1.09 4.43 12.89
C TYR A 463 1.04 3.21 11.98
N CYS A 464 0.08 2.32 12.18
CA CYS A 464 0.02 1.03 11.47
C CYS A 464 0.03 1.21 9.94
N ASN A 465 -0.52 2.30 9.42
CA ASN A 465 -0.51 2.64 8.00
C ASN A 465 0.87 3.04 7.46
N PHE A 466 1.85 3.30 8.32
CA PHE A 466 3.23 3.63 7.95
C PHE A 466 4.19 2.48 8.29
N GLY A 467 3.67 1.25 8.42
CA GLY A 467 4.44 0.11 8.90
C GLY A 467 4.41 -0.02 10.42
N CYS A 468 5.17 -0.98 10.97
CA CYS A 468 5.21 -1.24 12.41
C CYS A 468 6.65 -1.25 12.91
N ARG A 469 7.18 -0.07 13.24
CA ARG A 469 8.54 0.09 13.75
C ARG A 469 8.79 -0.60 15.10
N SER A 470 7.73 -0.85 15.87
CA SER A 470 7.78 -1.59 17.14
C SER A 470 7.81 -3.11 16.98
N GLY A 471 7.65 -3.65 15.76
CA GLY A 471 7.74 -5.09 15.50
C GLY A 471 6.58 -5.96 15.98
N HIS A 472 5.49 -5.37 16.49
CA HIS A 472 4.37 -6.12 17.05
C HIS A 472 3.33 -6.57 16.02
N LYS A 473 3.25 -5.89 14.87
CA LYS A 473 2.35 -6.27 13.77
C LYS A 473 2.85 -7.57 13.13
N GLN A 474 1.96 -8.56 13.03
CA GLN A 474 2.24 -9.83 12.39
C GLN A 474 1.97 -9.75 10.87
N SER A 475 2.77 -8.94 10.15
CA SER A 475 2.73 -8.85 8.68
C SER A 475 3.37 -10.08 8.02
N SER A 476 3.15 -10.26 6.72
CA SER A 476 3.65 -11.41 5.94
C SER A 476 5.17 -11.56 6.05
N ASP A 477 5.90 -10.45 6.04
CA ASP A 477 7.37 -10.39 6.18
C ASP A 477 7.88 -10.58 7.63
N ALA A 478 6.98 -10.59 8.61
CA ALA A 478 7.29 -10.99 9.99
C ALA A 478 6.78 -12.41 10.31
N THR A 479 6.04 -13.04 9.40
CA THR A 479 5.35 -14.31 9.63
C THR A 479 5.60 -15.32 8.50
N TRP A 480 4.66 -15.47 7.58
CA TRP A 480 4.66 -16.56 6.61
C TRP A 480 5.86 -16.53 5.65
N LEU A 481 6.35 -15.36 5.23
CA LEU A 481 7.57 -15.30 4.41
C LEU A 481 8.81 -15.77 5.19
N VAL A 482 8.87 -15.49 6.48
CA VAL A 482 9.94 -15.97 7.37
C VAL A 482 9.88 -17.49 7.45
N ASP A 483 8.68 -18.06 7.59
CA ASP A 483 8.47 -19.51 7.61
C ASP A 483 8.89 -20.14 6.27
N ALA A 484 8.53 -19.53 5.14
CA ALA A 484 8.94 -19.98 3.81
C ALA A 484 10.47 -19.99 3.66
N VAL A 485 11.15 -18.92 4.08
CA VAL A 485 12.61 -18.81 4.01
C VAL A 485 13.30 -19.82 4.92
N ARG A 486 12.77 -20.09 6.13
CA ARG A 486 13.28 -21.16 7.00
C ARG A 486 13.20 -22.54 6.35
N MET A 487 12.25 -22.74 5.45
CA MET A 487 12.11 -23.97 4.66
C MET A 487 12.90 -23.94 3.33
N GLY A 488 13.73 -22.91 3.11
CA GLY A 488 14.62 -22.82 1.94
C GLY A 488 14.05 -22.06 0.75
N ALA A 489 12.95 -21.33 0.90
CA ALA A 489 12.45 -20.45 -0.16
C ALA A 489 13.40 -19.26 -0.39
N HIS A 490 13.50 -18.82 -1.64
CA HIS A 490 14.26 -17.62 -2.02
C HIS A 490 13.33 -16.45 -2.35
N VAL A 491 13.80 -15.22 -2.11
CA VAL A 491 13.03 -14.00 -2.35
C VAL A 491 13.82 -13.03 -3.20
N LEU A 492 13.23 -12.56 -4.31
CA LEU A 492 13.74 -11.44 -5.09
C LEU A 492 12.82 -10.24 -4.95
N THR A 493 13.44 -9.09 -4.69
CA THR A 493 12.75 -7.79 -4.59
C THR A 493 13.24 -6.85 -5.68
N GLY A 494 12.41 -5.85 -6.00
CA GLY A 494 12.68 -4.93 -7.10
C GLY A 494 12.55 -5.56 -8.48
N VAL A 495 11.78 -6.66 -8.59
CA VAL A 495 11.59 -7.42 -9.83
C VAL A 495 10.11 -7.55 -10.15
N GLU A 496 9.69 -7.03 -11.30
CA GLU A 496 8.29 -7.03 -11.69
C GLU A 496 8.01 -8.16 -12.69
N ALA A 497 7.16 -9.12 -12.32
CA ALA A 497 6.66 -10.12 -13.25
C ALA A 497 5.80 -9.45 -14.33
N GLN A 498 6.20 -9.61 -15.59
CA GLN A 498 5.57 -8.96 -16.75
C GLN A 498 4.59 -9.89 -17.46
N ARG A 499 4.96 -11.17 -17.59
CA ARG A 499 4.20 -12.16 -18.36
C ARG A 499 4.36 -13.55 -17.77
N VAL A 500 3.30 -14.34 -17.83
CA VAL A 500 3.33 -15.79 -17.60
C VAL A 500 3.10 -16.45 -18.96
N LEU A 501 4.10 -17.21 -19.43
CA LEU A 501 4.03 -17.97 -20.66
C LEU A 501 3.69 -19.41 -20.32
N LEU A 502 2.70 -19.97 -21.01
CA LEU A 502 2.27 -21.35 -20.87
C LEU A 502 2.74 -22.12 -22.10
N GLU A 503 3.55 -23.16 -21.91
CA GLU A 503 3.88 -24.11 -22.96
C GLU A 503 2.82 -25.22 -22.97
N ALA A 504 2.06 -25.32 -24.07
CA ALA A 504 1.11 -26.41 -24.26
C ALA A 504 1.87 -27.74 -24.41
N HIS A 505 1.51 -28.74 -23.61
CA HIS A 505 1.91 -30.11 -23.90
C HIS A 505 1.02 -30.64 -25.02
N GLY A 506 1.64 -31.10 -26.11
CA GLY A 506 0.93 -31.82 -27.17
C GLY A 506 0.47 -33.18 -26.67
N GLY A 507 -0.70 -33.25 -26.04
CA GLY A 507 -1.29 -34.48 -25.53
C GLY A 507 -2.79 -34.34 -25.38
N ALA A 508 -3.51 -34.93 -26.34
CA ALA A 508 -4.95 -35.20 -26.45
C ALA A 508 -5.92 -34.14 -25.87
N GLU A 509 -6.65 -33.50 -26.79
CA GLU A 509 -7.94 -32.88 -26.48
C GLU A 509 -8.83 -33.93 -25.79
N ASP A 510 -9.05 -33.80 -24.48
CA ASP A 510 -10.33 -34.23 -23.95
C ASP A 510 -11.38 -33.23 -24.45
N GLY A 511 -12.53 -33.73 -24.89
CA GLY A 511 -13.54 -32.95 -25.63
C GLY A 511 -14.26 -31.86 -24.82
N SER A 512 -13.62 -31.26 -23.83
CA SER A 512 -14.20 -30.23 -22.95
C SER A 512 -14.01 -28.79 -23.45
N GLY A 513 -13.16 -28.55 -24.46
CA GLY A 513 -13.09 -27.26 -25.17
C GLY A 513 -12.69 -26.04 -24.34
N VAL A 514 -12.26 -26.24 -23.09
CA VAL A 514 -11.70 -25.19 -22.23
C VAL A 514 -10.20 -25.47 -22.11
N PRO A 515 -9.30 -24.54 -22.52
CA PRO A 515 -7.88 -24.69 -22.23
C PRO A 515 -7.67 -24.54 -20.72
N GLY A 516 -7.84 -25.64 -20.00
CA GLY A 516 -7.51 -25.74 -18.58
C GLY A 516 -6.00 -25.78 -18.40
N LEU A 517 -5.52 -25.19 -17.31
CA LEU A 517 -4.17 -25.44 -16.79
C LEU A 517 -4.01 -26.94 -16.56
N CYS A 518 -3.43 -27.65 -17.54
CA CYS A 518 -3.13 -29.06 -17.40
C CYS A 518 -1.97 -29.20 -16.40
N ALA A 519 -2.13 -30.07 -15.40
CA ALA A 519 -1.01 -30.51 -14.58
C ALA A 519 0.12 -31.01 -15.51
N GLY A 520 1.30 -30.41 -15.41
CA GLY A 520 2.44 -30.72 -16.28
C GLY A 520 2.74 -29.71 -17.40
N SER A 521 1.90 -28.67 -17.61
CA SER A 521 2.26 -27.57 -18.53
C SER A 521 3.45 -26.78 -17.97
N ARG A 522 4.52 -26.63 -18.76
CA ARG A 522 5.68 -25.83 -18.35
C ARG A 522 5.32 -24.35 -18.38
N GLN A 523 5.59 -23.65 -17.28
CA GLN A 523 5.28 -22.23 -17.13
C GLN A 523 6.59 -21.44 -17.03
N GLN A 524 6.65 -20.31 -17.73
CA GLN A 524 7.78 -19.38 -17.65
C GLN A 524 7.26 -18.01 -17.19
N VAL A 525 7.89 -17.45 -16.16
CA VAL A 525 7.58 -16.09 -15.70
C VAL A 525 8.68 -15.16 -16.21
N CYS A 526 8.32 -14.26 -17.12
CA CYS A 526 9.22 -13.19 -17.55
C CYS A 526 9.14 -12.05 -16.54
N TRP A 527 10.28 -11.59 -16.04
CA TRP A 527 10.38 -10.48 -15.08
C TRP A 527 11.38 -9.43 -15.57
N ARG A 528 11.27 -8.22 -15.02
CA ARG A 528 12.13 -7.08 -15.34
C ARG A 528 12.75 -6.49 -14.08
#